data_AF-A0A080LRZ4-F1
#
_entry.id   AF-A0A080LRZ4-F1
#
_cell.length_a   1.000
_cell.length_b   1.000
_cell.length_c   1.000
_cell.angle_alpha   90.00
_cell.angle_beta   90.00
_cell.angle_gamma   90.00
#
_symmetry.space_group_name_H-M   'P 1'
#
loop_
_entity.id
_entity.type
_entity.pdbx_description
1 polymer ?
#
loop_
_entity_poly.entity_id
_entity_poly.type
_entity_poly.pdbx_seq_one_letter_code
_entity_poly.pdbx_strand_id
1 'polypeptide(L)'
;MAVLEGPQGKFVYVAGKDKDGKDIAVPRPVIVGDWSRSDGTNVWLIESGLAAGDRVIVDGLARIMMPNSPVRITEPAAAALPGQPPAAAAPAADTASR
;
A
#
# COMPACT_ATOMS: atom_id res chain seq x y z
N MET A 1 9.49 0.91 -3.73
CA MET A 1 9.37 -0.54 -4.04
C MET A 1 8.88 -1.23 -2.80
N ALA A 2 7.86 -2.11 -2.89
CA ALA A 2 7.15 -2.63 -1.71
C ALA A 2 7.49 -4.08 -1.36
N VAL A 3 7.87 -4.89 -2.35
CA VAL A 3 8.24 -6.30 -2.16
C VAL A 3 9.71 -6.40 -1.79
N LEU A 4 9.98 -7.10 -0.69
CA LEU A 4 11.30 -7.38 -0.15
C LEU A 4 11.59 -8.88 -0.26
N GLU A 5 12.88 -9.24 -0.30
CA GLU A 5 13.32 -10.64 -0.34
C GLU A 5 14.19 -10.93 0.88
N GLY A 6 13.89 -12.04 1.57
CA GLY A 6 14.62 -12.49 2.74
C GLY A 6 14.81 -14.01 2.74
N PRO A 7 15.38 -14.58 3.82
CA PRO A 7 15.72 -16.00 3.90
C PRO A 7 14.52 -16.96 3.73
N GLN A 8 13.30 -16.49 4.02
CA GLN A 8 12.07 -17.26 3.92
C GLN A 8 11.28 -16.98 2.63
N GLY A 9 11.89 -16.27 1.67
CA GLY A 9 11.25 -15.85 0.43
C GLY A 9 10.84 -14.38 0.43
N LYS A 10 9.87 -14.05 -0.43
CA LYS A 10 9.40 -12.67 -0.63
C LYS A 10 8.37 -12.28 0.43
N PHE A 11 8.42 -11.04 0.87
CA PHE A 11 7.51 -10.49 1.87
C PHE A 11 7.26 -9.00 1.64
N VAL A 12 6.19 -8.49 2.22
CA VAL A 12 5.89 -7.05 2.30
C VAL A 12 5.74 -6.65 3.76
N TYR A 13 5.82 -5.36 4.07
CA TYR A 13 5.38 -4.86 5.38
C TYR A 13 3.95 -4.36 5.30
N VAL A 14 3.13 -4.77 6.27
CA VAL A 14 1.78 -4.25 6.47
C VAL A 14 1.70 -3.43 7.76
N ALA A 15 0.84 -2.42 7.77
CA ALA A 15 0.54 -1.65 8.96
C ALA A 15 -0.34 -2.47 9.90
N GLY A 16 0.24 -2.94 11.00
CA GLY A 16 -0.45 -3.61 12.09
C GLY A 16 -0.58 -2.71 13.32
N LYS A 17 -1.19 -3.25 14.38
CA LYS A 17 -1.27 -2.64 15.70
C LYS A 17 -0.51 -3.50 16.70
N ASP A 18 0.28 -2.87 17.57
CA ASP A 18 0.87 -3.56 18.73
C ASP A 18 -0.15 -3.72 19.87
N LYS A 19 0.28 -4.30 20.99
CA LYS A 19 -0.59 -4.50 22.17
C LYS A 19 -1.08 -3.19 22.79
N ASP A 20 -0.38 -2.08 22.55
CA ASP A 20 -0.68 -0.75 23.06
C ASP A 20 -1.47 0.10 22.04
N GLY A 21 -1.86 -0.47 20.90
CA GLY A 21 -2.62 0.20 19.84
C GLY A 21 -1.79 1.11 18.94
N LYS A 22 -0.46 1.09 19.04
CA LYS A 22 0.44 1.85 18.15
C LYS A 22 0.61 1.14 16.82
N ASP A 23 0.77 1.92 15.77
CA ASP A 23 1.03 1.39 14.44
C ASP A 23 2.46 0.81 14.37
N ILE A 24 2.55 -0.42 13.89
CA ILE A 24 3.80 -1.17 13.71
C ILE A 24 3.89 -1.75 12.30
N ALA A 25 5.11 -1.90 11.78
CA ALA A 25 5.35 -2.60 10.54
C ALA A 25 5.48 -4.11 10.78
N VAL A 26 4.50 -4.88 10.34
CA VAL A 26 4.47 -6.34 10.48
C VAL A 26 4.92 -6.97 9.17
N PRO A 27 5.98 -7.80 9.15
CA PRO A 27 6.36 -8.51 7.94
C PRO A 27 5.31 -9.55 7.61
N ARG A 28 4.89 -9.59 6.35
CA ARG A 28 3.92 -10.54 5.83
C ARG A 28 4.52 -11.28 4.63
N PRO A 29 4.78 -12.60 4.75
CA PRO A 29 5.18 -13.42 3.61
C PRO A 29 4.12 -13.35 2.51
N VAL A 30 4.56 -13.27 1.25
CA VAL A 30 3.67 -13.24 0.09
C VAL A 30 4.16 -14.19 -0.99
N ILE A 31 3.21 -14.79 -1.71
CA ILE A 31 3.50 -15.49 -2.95
C ILE A 31 3.34 -14.49 -4.09
N VAL A 32 4.40 -14.34 -4.85
CA VAL A 32 4.46 -13.40 -5.97
C VAL A 32 4.44 -14.20 -7.25
N GLY A 33 3.47 -13.91 -8.10
CA GLY A 33 3.34 -14.51 -9.42
C GLY A 33 4.22 -13.80 -10.45
N ASP A 34 3.82 -13.91 -11.71
CA ASP A 34 4.56 -13.32 -12.82
C ASP A 34 4.65 -11.79 -12.74
N TRP A 35 5.77 -11.27 -13.26
CA TRP A 35 5.91 -9.85 -13.53
C TRP A 35 4.91 -9.41 -14.59
N SER A 36 4.15 -8.37 -14.29
CA SER A 36 3.16 -7.84 -15.22
C SER A 36 3.43 -6.37 -15.53
N ARG A 37 2.93 -5.94 -16.69
CA ARG A 37 2.96 -4.55 -17.11
C ARG A 37 1.54 -4.02 -17.14
N SER A 38 1.25 -3.06 -16.26
CA SER A 38 -0.02 -2.32 -16.27
C SER A 38 0.29 -0.88 -16.64
N ASP A 39 -0.36 -0.37 -17.69
CA ASP A 39 -0.32 1.05 -18.05
C ASP A 39 1.10 1.63 -18.16
N GLY A 40 1.96 0.90 -18.87
CA GLY A 40 3.35 1.30 -19.08
C GLY A 40 4.27 1.11 -17.86
N THR A 41 3.72 0.79 -16.69
CA THR A 41 4.43 0.58 -15.42
C THR A 41 4.54 -0.91 -15.10
N ASN A 42 5.67 -1.30 -14.53
CA ASN A 42 5.83 -2.68 -14.10
C ASN A 42 5.25 -2.88 -12.71
N VAL A 43 4.45 -3.93 -12.57
CA VAL A 43 3.74 -4.28 -11.34
C VAL A 43 4.03 -5.72 -10.95
N TRP A 44 4.14 -5.95 -9.65
CA TRP A 44 4.19 -7.29 -9.09
C TRP A 44 2.77 -7.81 -8.89
N LEU A 45 2.48 -9.01 -9.40
CA LEU A 45 1.24 -9.70 -9.11
C LEU A 45 1.40 -10.50 -7.81
N ILE A 46 0.58 -10.20 -6.80
CA ILE A 46 0.55 -10.96 -5.54
C ILE A 46 -0.57 -12.00 -5.63
N GLU A 47 -0.22 -13.27 -5.55
CA GLU A 47 -1.17 -14.39 -5.64
C GLU A 47 -1.78 -14.72 -4.28
N SER A 48 -0.99 -14.60 -3.20
CA SER A 48 -1.46 -14.87 -1.83
C SER A 48 -0.57 -14.22 -0.77
N GLY A 49 -1.08 -14.21 0.47
CA GLY A 49 -0.40 -13.69 1.66
C GLY A 49 -0.93 -12.35 2.18
N LEU A 50 -1.76 -11.66 1.38
CA LEU A 50 -2.46 -10.44 1.76
C LEU A 50 -3.96 -10.68 1.91
N ALA A 51 -4.56 -10.00 2.89
CA ALA A 51 -6.01 -10.00 3.10
C ALA A 51 -6.62 -8.66 2.65
N ALA A 52 -7.92 -8.67 2.32
CA ALA A 52 -8.64 -7.45 2.04
C ALA A 52 -8.60 -6.51 3.27
N GLY A 53 -8.26 -5.23 3.03
CA GLY A 53 -8.09 -4.24 4.10
C GLY A 53 -6.69 -4.16 4.69
N ASP A 54 -5.76 -5.07 4.34
CA ASP A 54 -4.35 -4.92 4.72
C ASP A 54 -3.76 -3.67 4.07
N ARG A 55 -3.20 -2.77 4.90
CA ARG A 55 -2.50 -1.58 4.42
C ARG A 55 -1.02 -1.87 4.23
N VAL A 56 -0.58 -2.01 2.98
CA VAL A 56 0.81 -2.28 2.62
C VAL A 56 1.65 -1.01 2.68
N ILE A 57 2.83 -1.11 3.27
CA ILE A 57 3.81 -0.03 3.34
C ILE A 57 4.63 -0.03 2.04
N VAL A 58 4.44 1.00 1.21
CA VAL A 58 5.04 1.10 -0.14
C VAL A 58 6.20 2.10 -0.24
N ASP A 59 6.37 2.93 0.79
CA ASP A 59 7.41 3.95 0.92
C ASP A 59 8.03 3.95 2.33
N GLY A 60 9.21 4.54 2.49
CA GLY A 60 9.86 4.71 3.80
C GLY A 60 10.43 3.43 4.41
N LEU A 61 10.51 2.32 3.65
CA LEU A 61 11.00 1.02 4.12
C LEU A 61 12.40 1.09 4.77
N ALA A 62 13.28 1.98 4.29
CA ALA A 62 14.61 2.19 4.87
C ALA A 62 14.59 2.64 6.34
N ARG A 63 13.45 3.13 6.85
CA ARG A 63 13.28 3.53 8.25
C ARG A 63 12.83 2.35 9.14
N ILE A 64 12.35 1.26 8.53
CA ILE A 64 11.97 0.04 9.23
C ILE A 64 13.24 -0.79 9.44
N MET A 65 13.91 -0.53 10.57
CA MET A 65 15.18 -1.21 10.89
C MET A 65 14.99 -2.64 11.36
N MET A 66 13.85 -2.94 12.00
CA MET A 66 13.55 -4.25 12.59
C MET A 66 12.08 -4.63 12.34
N PRO A 67 11.75 -5.93 12.28
CA PRO A 67 10.37 -6.39 12.34
C PRO A 67 9.61 -5.80 13.54
N ASN A 68 8.34 -5.45 13.35
CA ASN A 68 7.48 -4.85 14.37
C ASN A 68 7.96 -3.48 14.86
N SER A 69 8.82 -2.79 14.09
CA SER A 69 9.20 -1.41 14.40
C SER A 69 7.98 -0.48 14.38
N PRO A 70 7.90 0.49 15.30
CA PRO A 70 6.86 1.49 15.28
C PRO A 70 6.94 2.34 14.01
N VAL A 71 5.79 2.61 13.40
CA VAL A 71 5.68 3.42 12.19
C VAL A 71 4.60 4.47 12.38
N ARG A 72 4.72 5.58 11.66
CA ARG A 72 3.62 6.54 11.50
C ARG A 72 3.03 6.33 10.12
N ILE A 73 1.76 5.92 10.06
CA ILE A 73 1.06 5.77 8.80
C ILE A 73 0.56 7.14 8.36
N THR A 74 0.99 7.58 7.19
CA THR A 74 0.43 8.75 6.49
C THR A 74 -0.61 8.29 5.49
N GLU A 75 -1.49 9.20 5.07
CA GLU A 75 -2.37 8.89 3.94
C GLU A 75 -1.49 8.53 2.73
N PRO A 76 -1.84 7.47 1.99
CA PRO A 76 -1.12 7.14 0.77
C PRO A 76 -1.20 8.37 -0.14
N ALA A 77 -0.05 8.90 -0.53
CA ALA A 77 0.00 9.88 -1.61
C ALA A 77 -0.81 9.29 -2.75
N ALA A 78 -1.83 10.00 -3.24
CA ALA A 78 -2.78 9.48 -4.20
C ALA A 78 -2.02 8.87 -5.38
N ALA A 79 -1.87 7.55 -5.35
CA ALA A 79 -1.34 6.81 -6.46
C ALA A 79 -2.48 6.88 -7.46
N ALA A 80 -2.31 7.70 -8.49
CA ALA A 80 -3.19 7.64 -9.66
C ALA A 80 -3.15 6.20 -10.13
N LEU A 81 -4.19 5.43 -9.80
CA LEU A 81 -4.40 4.13 -10.38
C LEU A 81 -4.50 4.37 -11.89
N PRO A 82 -3.61 3.78 -12.68
CA PRO A 82 -3.70 3.95 -14.11
C PRO A 82 -5.08 3.45 -14.58
N GLY A 83 -5.80 4.32 -15.29
CA GLY A 83 -7.16 4.05 -15.76
C GLY A 83 -8.30 4.42 -14.79
N GLN A 84 -8.03 4.95 -13.59
CA GLN A 84 -9.09 5.58 -12.80
C GLN A 84 -9.26 7.04 -13.25
N PRO A 85 -10.41 7.44 -13.85
CA PRO A 85 -10.67 8.85 -14.05
C PRO A 85 -10.58 9.53 -12.68
N PRO A 86 -9.96 10.73 -12.59
CA PRO A 86 -9.94 11.46 -11.33
C PRO A 86 -11.37 11.53 -10.84
N ALA A 87 -11.60 11.06 -9.60
CA ALA A 87 -12.89 11.23 -8.96
C ALA A 87 -13.19 12.72 -9.03
N ALA A 88 -14.13 13.06 -9.91
CA ALA A 88 -14.48 14.43 -10.20
C ALA A 88 -14.80 15.09 -8.87
N ALA A 89 -14.04 16.12 -8.52
CA ALA A 89 -14.54 17.14 -7.62
C ALA A 89 -15.88 17.58 -8.23
N ALA A 90 -16.97 17.15 -7.62
CA ALA A 90 -18.30 17.51 -8.07
C ALA A 90 -18.35 19.05 -8.13
N PRO A 91 -18.70 19.67 -9.26
CA PRO A 91 -19.11 21.05 -9.22
C PRO A 91 -20.44 21.04 -8.48
N ALA A 92 -20.47 21.64 -7.28
CA ALA A 92 -21.73 22.06 -6.70
C ALA A 92 -22.32 23.10 -7.67
N ALA A 93 -23.24 22.63 -8.51
CA ALA A 93 -24.23 23.50 -9.12
C ALA A 93 -25.08 24.04 -7.96
N ASP A 94 -24.98 25.34 -7.70
CA ASP A 94 -26.10 26.09 -7.14
C ASP A 94 -26.61 27.03 -8.23
N THR A 95 -27.73 26.61 -8.78
CA THR A 95 -28.65 27.38 -9.60
C THR A 95 -29.30 28.51 -8.80
N ALA A 96 -29.53 29.63 -9.50
CA ALA A 96 -30.69 30.53 -9.37
C ALA A 96 -30.59 31.80 -8.47
N SER A 97 -30.62 32.93 -9.19
CA SER A 97 -31.59 34.03 -9.04
C SER A 97 -31.58 34.91 -7.78
N ARG A 98 -31.13 36.17 -7.94
CA ARG A 98 -31.96 37.39 -7.84
C ARG A 98 -31.16 38.64 -8.26
#